data_AF-A0A7C9B395-F1
#
_entry.id   AF-A0A7C9B395-F1
#
_cell.length_a   1.000
_cell.length_b   1.000
_cell.length_c   1.000
_cell.angle_alpha   90.00
_cell.angle_beta   90.00
_cell.angle_gamma   90.00
#
_symmetry.space_group_name_H-M   'P 1'
#
loop_
_entity.id
_entity.type
_entity.pdbx_description
1 polymer ?
#
loop_
_entity_poly.entity_id
_entity_poly.type
_entity_poly.pdbx_seq_one_letter_code
_entity_poly.pdbx_strand_id
1 'polypeptide(L)'
;QFPQNFENITKNDVYGASLRVISEVEIHGLDGVGGSPYIGTGCFHRREALLGRKYNKDYKFDWMMKNDPLETERNVTDLQERAKKVASCTYELNSQWGKEVGLKYGCAIEDIITGLAIKCRGWKSIYLNPKRKSFLGLAATTLADTLVQHKRWSEGDLQVMLNYSPLWYGRKIGRAS
;
A
#
# COMPACT_ATOMS: atom_id res chain seq x y z
N GLN A 1 4.95 -7.27 2.75
CA GLN A 1 5.86 -6.13 2.58
C GLN A 1 7.28 -6.66 2.60
N PHE A 2 8.12 -6.18 1.70
CA PHE A 2 9.56 -6.47 1.69
C PHE A 2 10.32 -5.22 2.15
N PRO A 3 11.54 -5.36 2.70
CA PRO A 3 12.41 -4.21 2.96
C PRO A 3 12.73 -3.44 1.67
N GLN A 4 12.71 -2.12 1.77
CA GLN A 4 13.34 -1.25 0.78
C GLN A 4 14.84 -1.32 0.97
N ASN A 5 15.57 -1.76 -0.04
CA ASN A 5 17.02 -1.82 -0.02
C ASN A 5 17.60 -0.94 -1.12
N PHE A 6 18.79 -0.38 -0.89
CA PHE A 6 19.43 0.53 -1.83
C PHE A 6 20.86 0.06 -2.18
N GLU A 7 21.27 0.27 -3.42
CA GLU A 7 22.60 -0.14 -3.91
C GLU A 7 23.65 0.96 -3.74
N ASN A 8 23.26 2.22 -3.93
CA ASN A 8 24.15 3.39 -3.97
C ASN A 8 24.45 3.99 -2.58
N ILE A 9 24.37 3.20 -1.51
CA ILE A 9 24.66 3.66 -0.15
C ILE A 9 26.18 3.72 0.05
N THR A 10 26.68 4.88 0.46
CA THR A 10 28.10 5.05 0.78
C THR A 10 28.46 4.33 2.07
N LYS A 11 29.73 3.95 2.25
CA LYS A 11 30.24 3.28 3.45
C LYS A 11 29.86 3.99 4.76
N ASN A 12 29.82 5.31 4.74
CA ASN A 12 29.56 6.14 5.92
C ASN A 12 28.07 6.40 6.14
N ASP A 13 27.21 6.16 5.13
CA ASP A 13 25.76 6.40 5.16
C ASP A 13 25.36 7.68 5.92
N VAL A 14 26.01 8.80 5.59
CA VAL A 14 25.92 10.06 6.36
C VAL A 14 24.51 10.66 6.43
N TYR A 15 23.61 10.23 5.54
CA TYR A 15 22.22 10.68 5.50
C TYR A 15 21.23 9.64 6.06
N GLY A 16 21.73 8.49 6.54
CA GLY A 16 20.89 7.40 7.06
C GLY A 16 19.95 6.78 6.01
N ALA A 17 20.33 6.83 4.74
CA ALA A 17 19.45 6.46 3.63
C ALA A 17 19.24 4.94 3.51
N SER A 18 20.01 4.14 4.25
CA SER A 18 19.80 2.70 4.32
C SER A 18 18.52 2.29 5.07
N LEU A 19 17.92 3.19 5.88
CA LEU A 19 16.70 2.96 6.66
C LEU A 19 16.75 1.65 7.48
N ARG A 20 17.94 1.28 7.97
CA ARG A 20 18.19 -0.01 8.63
C ARG A 20 17.36 -0.22 9.88
N VAL A 21 17.23 0.79 10.75
CA VAL A 21 16.44 0.66 11.99
C VAL A 21 14.98 0.35 11.69
N ILE A 22 14.40 1.11 10.74
CA ILE A 22 13.02 0.92 10.30
C ILE A 22 12.82 -0.50 9.76
N SER A 23 13.71 -0.96 8.88
CA SER A 23 13.58 -2.26 8.21
C SER A 23 13.96 -3.46 9.08
N GLU A 24 15.04 -3.38 9.85
CA GLU A 24 15.63 -4.49 10.62
C GLU A 24 15.03 -4.63 12.02
N VAL A 25 14.47 -3.56 12.59
CA VAL A 25 13.98 -3.54 13.98
C VAL A 25 12.49 -3.23 14.04
N GLU A 26 12.08 -2.05 13.59
CA GLU A 26 10.71 -1.55 13.82
C GLU A 26 9.67 -2.37 13.06
N ILE A 27 9.81 -2.50 11.75
CA ILE A 27 8.85 -3.23 10.92
C ILE A 27 8.85 -4.73 11.25
N HIS A 28 10.02 -5.32 11.54
CA HIS A 28 10.10 -6.70 12.02
C HIS A 28 9.32 -6.87 13.33
N GLY A 29 9.50 -5.97 14.30
CA GLY A 29 8.76 -6.00 15.56
C GLY A 29 7.25 -5.87 15.36
N LEU A 30 6.82 -4.97 14.48
CA LEU A 30 5.41 -4.79 14.14
C LEU A 30 4.78 -6.01 13.48
N ASP A 31 5.57 -6.85 12.79
CA ASP A 31 5.04 -8.05 12.14
C ASP A 31 4.45 -9.05 13.14
N GLY A 32 4.97 -9.06 14.37
CA GLY A 32 4.41 -9.83 15.48
C GLY A 32 3.05 -9.31 15.99
N VAL A 33 2.70 -8.06 15.72
CA VAL A 33 1.51 -7.37 16.26
C VAL A 33 0.62 -6.85 15.12
N GLY A 34 0.18 -7.77 14.25
CA GLY A 34 -0.79 -7.46 13.20
C GLY A 34 -0.18 -7.06 11.85
N GLY A 35 1.11 -7.30 11.67
CA GLY A 35 1.80 -7.21 10.38
C GLY A 35 2.48 -5.88 10.12
N SER A 36 3.32 -5.80 9.09
CA SER A 36 3.97 -4.56 8.64
C SER A 36 2.99 -3.49 8.11
N PRO A 37 3.32 -2.19 8.13
CA PRO A 37 2.64 -1.19 7.31
C PRO A 37 2.89 -1.42 5.80
N TYR A 38 2.12 -0.72 4.96
CA TYR A 38 2.38 -0.58 3.53
C TYR A 38 3.22 0.69 3.33
N ILE A 39 4.44 0.54 2.79
CA ILE A 39 5.43 1.63 2.66
C ILE A 39 5.75 1.95 1.19
N GLY A 40 4.74 1.85 0.32
CA GLY A 40 4.81 2.32 -1.07
C GLY A 40 5.41 1.34 -2.08
N THR A 41 6.46 0.60 -1.74
CA THR A 41 7.15 -0.29 -2.70
C THR A 41 7.41 -1.68 -2.13
N GLY A 42 7.72 -2.67 -2.98
CA GLY A 42 8.09 -4.01 -2.53
C GLY A 42 6.95 -4.75 -1.82
N CYS A 43 5.73 -4.64 -2.31
CA CYS A 43 4.56 -5.24 -1.69
C CYS A 43 3.64 -5.92 -2.71
N PHE A 44 2.93 -6.96 -2.26
CA PHE A 44 1.89 -7.62 -3.03
C PHE A 44 0.57 -7.46 -2.30
N HIS A 45 -0.44 -6.94 -2.99
CA HIS A 45 -1.77 -6.74 -2.45
C HIS A 45 -2.74 -7.80 -2.97
N ARG A 46 -3.64 -8.25 -2.11
CA ARG A 46 -4.84 -8.95 -2.57
C ARG A 46 -5.77 -7.92 -3.20
N ARG A 47 -6.28 -8.21 -4.41
CA ARG A 47 -7.22 -7.34 -5.14
C ARG A 47 -8.39 -6.91 -4.26
N GLU A 48 -9.00 -7.85 -3.54
CA GLU A 48 -10.16 -7.57 -2.67
C GLU A 48 -9.86 -6.59 -1.53
N ALA A 49 -8.63 -6.61 -1.01
CA ALA A 49 -8.22 -5.67 0.03
C ALA A 49 -8.15 -4.24 -0.53
N LEU A 50 -7.62 -4.07 -1.75
CA LEU A 50 -7.60 -2.79 -2.46
C LEU A 50 -9.00 -2.36 -2.91
N LEU A 51 -9.90 -3.30 -3.23
CA LEU A 51 -11.30 -3.01 -3.54
C LEU A 51 -12.14 -2.61 -2.31
N GLY A 52 -11.52 -2.48 -1.14
CA GLY A 52 -12.17 -2.02 0.08
C GLY A 52 -13.05 -3.07 0.77
N ARG A 53 -12.94 -4.35 0.40
CA ARG A 53 -13.72 -5.41 1.05
C ARG A 53 -13.24 -5.64 2.49
N LYS A 54 -14.16 -5.97 3.38
CA LYS A 54 -13.84 -6.48 4.73
C LYS A 54 -13.27 -7.89 4.63
N TYR A 55 -12.31 -8.21 5.48
CA TYR A 55 -11.76 -9.55 5.55
C TYR A 55 -12.84 -10.52 6.05
N ASN A 56 -12.99 -11.64 5.35
CA ASN A 56 -13.85 -12.75 5.74
C ASN A 56 -13.03 -14.04 5.66
N LYS A 57 -13.02 -14.83 6.74
CA LYS A 57 -12.29 -16.11 6.82
C LYS A 57 -12.87 -17.16 5.88
N ASP A 58 -14.17 -17.11 5.64
CA ASP A 58 -14.89 -18.06 4.79
C ASP A 58 -14.79 -17.68 3.31
N TYR A 59 -14.21 -16.52 2.99
CA TYR A 59 -13.96 -16.11 1.63
C TYR A 59 -12.91 -17.02 1.00
N LYS A 60 -13.37 -17.93 0.15
CA LYS A 60 -12.53 -18.70 -0.76
C LYS A 60 -12.34 -17.87 -2.03
N PHE A 61 -11.09 -17.54 -2.34
CA PHE A 61 -10.77 -16.98 -3.64
C PHE A 61 -11.02 -18.06 -4.68
N ASP A 62 -12.14 -17.94 -5.41
CA ASP A 62 -12.53 -18.94 -6.39
C ASP A 62 -11.64 -18.78 -7.64
N TRP A 63 -10.64 -19.65 -7.75
CA TRP A 63 -9.81 -19.75 -8.95
C TRP A 63 -10.65 -20.18 -10.16
N MET A 64 -11.86 -20.72 -9.96
CA MET A 64 -12.75 -21.18 -11.03
C MET A 64 -13.45 -20.06 -11.79
N MET A 65 -13.39 -18.79 -11.34
CA MET A 65 -13.84 -17.67 -12.19
C MET A 65 -12.97 -17.48 -13.45
N LYS A 66 -11.86 -18.21 -13.59
CA LYS A 66 -11.15 -18.32 -14.88
C LYS A 66 -11.86 -19.20 -15.91
N ASN A 67 -12.83 -20.00 -15.50
CA ASN A 67 -13.68 -20.80 -16.39
C ASN A 67 -15.06 -20.15 -16.57
N ASP A 68 -15.15 -18.83 -16.48
CA ASP A 68 -16.32 -18.13 -17.00
C ASP A 68 -16.32 -18.33 -18.54
N PRO A 69 -17.32 -19.00 -19.13
CA PRO A 69 -17.39 -19.17 -20.59
C PRO A 69 -17.35 -17.84 -21.35
N LEU A 70 -17.65 -16.72 -20.66
CA LEU A 70 -17.55 -15.36 -21.19
C LEU A 70 -16.12 -14.84 -21.37
N GLU A 71 -15.06 -15.44 -20.81
CA GLU A 71 -13.67 -15.04 -21.07
C GLU A 71 -13.15 -15.57 -22.43
N THR A 72 -13.70 -16.69 -22.91
CA THR A 72 -13.18 -17.41 -24.09
C THR A 72 -13.62 -16.80 -25.42
N GLU A 73 -14.63 -15.91 -25.43
CA GLU A 73 -15.18 -15.27 -26.64
C GLU A 73 -15.08 -13.72 -26.64
N ARG A 74 -14.22 -13.10 -25.83
CA ARG A 74 -14.12 -11.62 -25.85
C ARG A 74 -13.24 -11.15 -27.00
N ASN A 75 -13.81 -10.35 -27.89
CA ASN A 75 -13.07 -9.65 -28.92
C ASN A 75 -12.09 -8.65 -28.29
N VAL A 76 -10.84 -8.62 -28.79
CA VAL A 76 -9.80 -7.68 -28.35
C VAL A 76 -10.26 -6.23 -28.50
N THR A 77 -11.03 -5.93 -29.54
CA THR A 77 -11.60 -4.59 -29.78
C THR A 77 -12.51 -4.16 -28.63
N ASP A 78 -13.40 -5.05 -28.16
CA ASP A 78 -14.32 -4.77 -27.06
C ASP A 78 -13.58 -4.56 -25.74
N LEU A 79 -12.54 -5.36 -25.48
CA LEU A 79 -11.68 -5.19 -24.30
C LEU A 79 -10.95 -3.85 -24.34
N GLN A 80 -10.45 -3.44 -25.51
CA GLN A 80 -9.79 -2.17 -25.70
C GLN A 80 -10.75 -0.99 -25.46
N GLU A 81 -11.98 -1.05 -25.96
CA GLU A 81 -12.98 0.01 -25.72
C GLU A 81 -13.35 0.12 -24.24
N ARG A 82 -13.53 -1.01 -23.55
CA ARG A 82 -13.78 -1.02 -22.09
C ARG A 82 -12.58 -0.47 -21.31
N ALA A 83 -11.37 -0.84 -21.70
CA ALA A 83 -10.14 -0.32 -21.11
C ALA A 83 -10.04 1.21 -21.24
N LYS A 84 -10.37 1.76 -22.42
CA LYS A 84 -10.44 3.22 -22.63
C LYS A 84 -11.44 3.88 -21.69
N LYS A 85 -12.61 3.26 -21.48
CA LYS A 85 -13.64 3.80 -20.58
C LYS A 85 -13.19 3.84 -19.12
N VAL A 86 -12.53 2.78 -18.63
CA VAL A 86 -12.03 2.75 -17.23
C VAL A 86 -10.78 3.62 -17.03
N ALA A 87 -10.02 3.89 -18.09
CA ALA A 87 -8.87 4.79 -18.07
C ALA A 87 -9.25 6.28 -18.27
N SER A 88 -10.53 6.59 -18.46
CA SER A 88 -11.01 7.97 -18.63
C SER A 88 -10.76 8.81 -17.37
N CYS A 89 -10.39 10.08 -17.54
CA CYS A 89 -10.27 11.04 -16.43
C CYS A 89 -11.59 11.29 -15.68
N THR A 90 -12.73 10.96 -16.30
CA THR A 90 -14.06 11.08 -15.68
C THR A 90 -14.49 9.83 -14.93
N TYR A 91 -13.75 8.72 -15.02
CA TYR A 91 -14.15 7.43 -14.46
C TYR A 91 -14.40 7.49 -12.95
N GLU A 92 -13.59 8.27 -12.24
CA GLU A 92 -13.65 8.36 -10.79
C GLU A 92 -14.66 9.40 -10.28
N LEU A 93 -15.26 10.21 -11.18
CA LEU A 93 -16.24 11.21 -10.79
C LEU A 93 -17.44 10.56 -10.10
N ASN A 94 -17.82 11.11 -8.93
CA ASN A 94 -18.90 10.62 -8.08
C ASN A 94 -18.76 9.15 -7.62
N SER A 95 -17.55 8.59 -7.70
CA SER A 95 -17.27 7.23 -7.24
C SER A 95 -16.68 7.20 -5.82
N GLN A 96 -16.46 5.98 -5.31
CA GLN A 96 -15.75 5.72 -4.04
C GLN A 96 -14.24 5.48 -4.24
N TRP A 97 -13.72 5.57 -5.47
CA TRP A 97 -12.29 5.51 -5.74
C TRP A 97 -11.56 6.65 -5.03
N GLY A 98 -10.41 6.35 -4.45
CA GLY A 98 -9.65 7.30 -3.64
C GLY A 98 -10.20 7.51 -2.23
N LYS A 99 -11.50 7.27 -2.00
CA LYS A 99 -12.17 7.49 -0.72
C LYS A 99 -12.23 6.22 0.10
N GLU A 100 -12.78 5.14 -0.45
CA GLU A 100 -12.90 3.83 0.20
C GLU A 100 -12.23 2.71 -0.60
N VAL A 101 -12.11 2.89 -1.92
CA VAL A 101 -11.59 1.90 -2.86
C VAL A 101 -10.28 2.40 -3.46
N GLY A 102 -9.33 1.49 -3.67
CA GLY A 102 -8.01 1.79 -4.23
C GLY A 102 -7.06 2.41 -3.19
N LEU A 103 -6.07 3.15 -3.71
CA LEU A 103 -5.19 3.97 -2.89
C LEU A 103 -5.98 5.17 -2.36
N LYS A 104 -5.80 5.52 -1.09
CA LYS A 104 -6.51 6.61 -0.43
C LYS A 104 -5.95 7.98 -0.87
N TYR A 105 -6.82 8.92 -1.21
CA TYR A 105 -6.41 10.25 -1.68
C TYR A 105 -6.29 11.27 -0.55
N GLY A 106 -5.60 12.37 -0.84
CA GLY A 106 -5.56 13.55 0.04
C GLY A 106 -4.54 13.48 1.18
N CYS A 107 -3.58 12.55 1.12
CA CYS A 107 -2.47 12.48 2.07
C CYS A 107 -1.13 12.30 1.32
N ALA A 108 -0.06 12.92 1.83
CA ALA A 108 1.28 12.82 1.25
C ALA A 108 1.95 11.44 1.45
N ILE A 109 1.40 10.64 2.37
CA ILE A 109 1.78 9.25 2.66
C ILE A 109 0.58 8.32 2.42
N GLU A 110 0.04 8.37 1.20
CA GLU A 110 -1.15 7.61 0.79
C GLU A 110 -0.98 6.10 1.02
N ASP A 111 0.25 5.61 0.96
CA ASP A 111 0.63 4.23 1.23
C ASP A 111 0.32 3.81 2.67
N ILE A 112 0.79 4.59 3.65
CA ILE A 112 0.59 4.31 5.07
C ILE A 112 -0.90 4.30 5.41
N ILE A 113 -1.65 5.33 4.98
CA ILE A 113 -3.08 5.43 5.25
C ILE A 113 -3.90 4.36 4.51
N THR A 114 -3.50 3.97 3.30
CA THR A 114 -4.13 2.85 2.58
C THR A 114 -3.90 1.54 3.33
N GLY A 115 -2.67 1.31 3.78
CA GLY A 115 -2.31 0.16 4.61
C GLY A 115 -3.11 0.12 5.92
N LEU A 116 -3.25 1.26 6.59
CA LEU A 116 -4.06 1.41 7.79
C LEU A 116 -5.54 1.08 7.52
N ALA A 117 -6.13 1.64 6.47
CA ALA A 117 -7.52 1.37 6.11
C ALA A 117 -7.77 -0.12 5.79
N ILE A 118 -6.83 -0.77 5.12
CA ILE A 118 -6.87 -2.23 4.86
C ILE A 118 -6.86 -3.00 6.19
N LYS A 119 -5.97 -2.66 7.11
CA LYS A 119 -5.90 -3.29 8.44
C LYS A 119 -7.16 -3.05 9.28
N CYS A 120 -7.72 -1.85 9.26
CA CYS A 120 -8.99 -1.54 9.93
C CYS A 120 -10.17 -2.38 9.40
N ARG A 121 -10.07 -2.91 8.18
CA ARG A 121 -11.05 -3.85 7.59
C ARG A 121 -10.78 -5.32 7.93
N GLY A 122 -9.85 -5.58 8.86
CA GLY A 122 -9.55 -6.93 9.38
C GLY A 122 -8.49 -7.69 8.59
N TRP A 123 -7.92 -7.11 7.53
CA TRP A 123 -6.83 -7.75 6.80
C TRP A 123 -5.53 -7.71 7.59
N LYS A 124 -4.72 -8.77 7.46
CA LYS A 124 -3.38 -8.84 8.02
C LYS A 124 -2.34 -8.78 6.90
N SER A 125 -1.25 -8.06 7.15
CA SER A 125 -0.04 -8.04 6.33
C SER A 125 1.02 -8.96 6.93
N ILE A 126 2.04 -9.26 6.14
CA ILE A 126 3.21 -10.05 6.54
C ILE A 126 4.46 -9.31 6.05
N TYR A 127 5.49 -9.23 6.87
CA TYR A 127 6.81 -8.75 6.51
C TYR A 127 7.71 -9.92 6.10
N LEU A 128 8.39 -9.79 4.96
CA LEU A 128 9.29 -10.82 4.46
C LEU A 128 10.65 -10.20 4.15
N ASN A 129 11.66 -10.59 4.92
CA ASN A 129 13.06 -10.17 4.75
C ASN A 129 13.94 -11.38 4.39
N PRO A 130 13.98 -11.81 3.12
CA PRO A 130 14.82 -12.93 2.70
C PRO A 130 16.30 -12.53 2.67
N LYS A 131 17.20 -13.51 2.88
CA LYS A 131 18.66 -13.31 2.85
C LYS A 131 19.15 -12.63 1.57
N ARG A 132 18.54 -12.97 0.43
CA ARG A 132 18.77 -12.27 -0.85
C ARG A 132 17.75 -11.13 -0.96
N LYS A 133 18.26 -9.90 -1.02
CA LYS A 133 17.45 -8.69 -1.26
C LYS A 133 16.60 -8.87 -2.53
N SER A 134 15.28 -8.89 -2.36
CA SER A 134 14.34 -9.13 -3.47
C SER A 134 14.07 -7.87 -4.29
N PHE A 135 14.15 -6.71 -3.66
CA PHE A 135 13.94 -5.39 -4.28
C PHE A 135 15.13 -4.50 -3.93
N LEU A 136 15.76 -3.93 -4.95
CA LEU A 136 16.90 -3.04 -4.84
C LEU A 136 16.59 -1.76 -5.62
N GLY A 137 16.72 -0.62 -4.96
CA GLY A 137 16.49 0.70 -5.54
C GLY A 137 17.68 1.63 -5.36
N LEU A 138 17.44 2.92 -5.59
CA LEU A 138 18.42 3.99 -5.40
C LEU A 138 17.95 4.94 -4.31
N ALA A 139 18.84 5.24 -3.37
CA ALA A 139 18.66 6.25 -2.34
C ALA A 139 18.98 7.64 -2.88
N ALA A 140 18.42 8.66 -2.24
CA ALA A 140 18.81 10.04 -2.44
C ALA A 140 20.31 10.23 -2.13
N THR A 141 21.04 10.88 -3.03
CA THR A 141 22.49 11.06 -2.93
C THR A 141 22.87 12.43 -2.36
N THR A 142 21.93 13.35 -2.25
CA THR A 142 22.14 14.70 -1.71
C THR A 142 21.36 14.90 -0.41
N LEU A 143 21.90 15.76 0.47
CA LEU A 143 21.20 16.16 1.69
C LEU A 143 19.87 16.87 1.37
N ALA A 144 19.86 17.71 0.33
CA ALA A 144 18.66 18.45 -0.07
C ALA A 144 17.50 17.50 -0.43
N ASP A 145 17.76 16.50 -1.26
CA ASP A 145 16.75 15.50 -1.65
C ASP A 145 16.27 14.68 -0.44
N THR A 146 17.21 14.30 0.44
CA THR A 146 16.90 13.55 1.66
C THR A 146 16.00 14.36 2.60
N LEU A 147 16.27 15.65 2.78
CA LEU A 147 15.46 16.54 3.61
C LEU A 147 14.07 16.77 3.01
N VAL A 148 13.95 16.93 1.69
CA VAL A 148 12.65 17.04 1.02
C VAL A 148 11.84 15.77 1.22
N GLN A 149 12.46 14.60 1.11
CA GLN A 149 11.81 13.31 1.35
C GLN A 149 11.31 13.19 2.80
N HIS A 150 12.18 13.41 3.79
CA HIS A 150 11.80 13.29 5.21
C HIS A 150 10.77 14.33 5.63
N LYS A 151 10.82 15.54 5.04
CA LYS A 151 9.79 16.57 5.25
C LYS A 151 8.43 16.07 4.79
N ARG A 152 8.33 15.52 3.58
CA ARG A 152 7.06 14.97 3.05
C ARG A 152 6.51 13.85 3.94
N TRP A 153 7.38 12.94 4.40
CA TRP A 153 6.97 11.88 5.32
C TRP A 153 6.46 12.44 6.64
N SER A 154 7.20 13.36 7.25
CA SER A 154 6.81 13.99 8.53
C SER A 154 5.49 14.76 8.44
N GLU A 155 5.29 15.53 7.38
CA GLU A 155 4.02 16.25 7.14
C GLU A 155 2.85 15.28 6.94
N GLY A 156 3.09 14.19 6.21
CA GLY A 156 2.12 13.12 6.02
C GLY A 156 1.76 12.42 7.34
N ASP A 157 2.76 12.06 8.14
CA ASP A 157 2.57 11.38 9.43
C ASP A 157 1.77 12.25 10.39
N LEU A 158 2.06 13.56 10.42
CA LEU A 158 1.28 14.53 11.20
C LEU A 158 -0.17 14.60 10.70
N GLN A 159 -0.37 14.63 9.39
CA GLN A 159 -1.71 14.65 8.80
C GLN A 159 -2.51 13.38 9.16
N VAL A 160 -1.87 12.19 9.13
CA VAL A 160 -2.48 10.92 9.54
C VAL A 160 -2.80 10.93 11.02
N MET A 161 -1.88 11.39 11.88
CA MET A 161 -2.11 11.48 13.32
C MET A 161 -3.33 12.36 13.65
N LEU A 162 -3.48 13.50 12.98
CA LEU A 162 -4.56 14.46 13.25
C LEU A 162 -5.91 14.04 12.64
N ASN A 163 -5.92 13.61 11.38
CA ASN A 163 -7.16 13.40 10.64
C ASN A 163 -7.62 11.93 10.60
N TYR A 164 -6.68 11.00 10.75
CA TYR A 164 -6.88 9.56 10.57
C TYR A 164 -6.38 8.75 11.76
N SER A 165 -6.30 9.40 12.93
CA SER A 165 -5.76 8.81 14.16
C SER A 165 -6.26 7.37 14.35
N PRO A 166 -5.38 6.37 14.44
CA PRO A 166 -5.76 4.96 14.59
C PRO A 166 -6.72 4.71 15.76
N LEU A 167 -6.66 5.54 16.80
CA LEU A 167 -7.53 5.49 17.99
C LEU A 167 -9.01 5.73 17.65
N TRP A 168 -9.30 6.61 16.69
CA TRP A 168 -10.66 7.02 16.33
C TRP A 168 -11.11 6.45 14.98
N TYR A 169 -10.20 6.39 14.00
CA TYR A 169 -10.51 5.97 12.63
C TYR A 169 -10.91 4.49 12.56
N GLY A 170 -10.20 3.62 13.29
CA GLY A 170 -10.53 2.18 13.37
C GLY A 170 -11.92 1.92 13.97
N ARG A 171 -12.36 2.75 14.93
CA ARG A 171 -13.72 2.66 15.50
C ARG A 171 -14.81 3.04 14.50
N LYS A 172 -14.56 3.98 13.59
CA LYS A 172 -15.53 4.38 12.56
C LYS A 172 -15.72 3.31 11.48
N ILE A 173 -14.63 2.72 10.99
CA ILE A 173 -14.69 1.64 10.00
C ILE A 173 -15.25 0.34 10.60
N GLY A 174 -14.95 0.08 11.88
CA GLY A 174 -15.43 -1.08 12.62
C GLY A 174 -16.91 -1.03 13.01
N ARG A 175 -17.50 0.16 13.22
CA ARG A 175 -18.90 0.35 13.66
C ARG A 175 -19.93 0.52 12.55
N ALA A 176 -19.53 0.57 11.27
CA ALA A 176 -20.47 0.51 10.15
C ALA A 176 -20.94 -0.95 9.92
N SER A 177 -21.54 -1.54 10.96
CA SER A 177 -22.17 -2.87 11.03
C SER A 177 -23.38 -2.81 11.95
#